data_AF-A0A970ZAT7-F1
#
_entry.id   AF-A0A970ZAT7-F1
#
_cell.length_a   1.000
_cell.length_b   1.000
_cell.length_c   1.000
_cell.angle_alpha   90.00
_cell.angle_beta   90.00
_cell.angle_gamma   90.00
#
_symmetry.space_group_name_H-M   'P 1'
#
loop_
_entity.id
_entity.type
_entity.pdbx_description
1 polymer ?
#
loop_
_entity_poly.entity_id
_entity_poly.type
_entity_poly.pdbx_seq_one_letter_code
_entity_poly.pdbx_strand_id
1 'polypeptide(L)'
;MISALEVSEVRKDKLRPYTGRSNRGRNLLIAAVVLVLISSFLFYTYRTDEDFQRAVQSLLTVFRPGARPDPSPEPPPLIPSSGTPEGGGEPPPAEGAEQPAPPSGAEGRLLYCSPAQLADPDAAVRWVRESGYDGLLVDLKQTGGSIAYRSQLQNDAALQAVSPEAYDLAALAALCRAQGLSLVGRLSTFADHIAPGHQRGSAVTVASGVAFLDGNYQRSLDPYKAPALDYLALLVEEAAGMGVSDILLTDLQFPHYGKLSLISYGGERSKPDQLLYCISLLTERAAIGGARVSVGLPLRAFTDSAYAEAAGQTFAQQLTCALAVRLQSSDPLAQVLAGERPMEASLEPLMLLLDSFADAPLTLSLTADPAFAQTVFEASGAKRLLLSIPQ
;
A
#
# COMPACT_ATOMS: atom_id res chain seq x y z
N MET A 1 30.64 63.77 -65.35
CA MET A 1 31.53 64.58 -64.50
C MET A 1 31.48 64.04 -63.10
N ILE A 2 32.62 63.56 -62.63
CA ILE A 2 32.84 62.92 -61.33
C ILE A 2 32.87 63.99 -60.24
N SER A 3 32.13 63.78 -59.15
CA SER A 3 32.33 64.38 -57.81
C SER A 3 31.42 63.63 -56.85
N ALA A 4 31.75 63.34 -55.60
CA ALA A 4 32.99 63.23 -54.84
C ALA A 4 32.51 62.56 -53.54
N LEU A 5 33.32 61.64 -53.00
CA LEU A 5 33.07 60.98 -51.72
C LEU A 5 33.01 62.02 -50.59
N GLU A 6 32.01 61.90 -49.71
CA GLU A 6 32.16 62.32 -48.33
C GLU A 6 31.39 61.35 -47.42
N VAL A 7 32.14 60.43 -46.82
CA VAL A 7 31.68 59.54 -45.75
C VAL A 7 31.74 60.35 -44.46
N SER A 8 30.58 60.76 -43.94
CA SER A 8 30.48 61.46 -42.65
C SER A 8 30.59 60.47 -41.48
N GLU A 9 31.65 60.61 -40.69
CA GLU A 9 31.88 59.94 -39.41
C GLU A 9 30.74 60.16 -38.40
N VAL A 10 30.17 59.06 -37.89
CA VAL A 10 29.16 59.08 -36.82
C VAL A 10 29.86 59.31 -35.47
N ARG A 11 29.63 60.48 -34.84
CA ARG A 11 30.02 60.74 -33.44
C ARG A 11 29.29 59.77 -32.51
N LYS A 12 30.06 58.95 -31.78
CA LYS A 12 29.54 58.14 -30.67
C LYS A 12 29.30 59.04 -29.46
N ASP A 13 28.05 59.41 -29.23
CA ASP A 13 27.63 60.05 -27.99
C ASP A 13 27.75 59.08 -26.81
N LYS A 14 28.38 59.57 -25.73
CA LYS A 14 28.63 58.84 -24.49
C LYS A 14 27.32 58.52 -23.77
N LEU A 15 26.83 57.28 -23.89
CA LEU A 15 25.77 56.75 -23.02
C LEU A 15 26.28 56.67 -21.58
N ARG A 16 25.65 57.43 -20.68
CA ARG A 16 25.90 57.31 -19.23
C ARG A 16 25.31 55.98 -18.73
N PRO A 17 26.04 55.15 -17.98
CA PRO A 17 25.50 53.89 -17.49
C PRO A 17 24.42 54.15 -16.43
N TYR A 18 23.27 53.51 -16.61
CA TYR A 18 22.15 53.49 -15.67
C TYR A 18 22.56 52.76 -14.39
N THR A 19 22.69 53.49 -13.28
CA THR A 19 22.92 52.91 -11.95
C THR A 19 21.58 52.54 -11.33
N GLY A 20 21.23 51.26 -11.39
CA GLY A 20 20.02 50.70 -10.81
C GLY A 20 19.94 50.94 -9.30
N ARG A 21 18.81 51.49 -8.84
CA ARG A 21 18.44 51.65 -7.44
C ARG A 21 18.40 50.26 -6.78
N SER A 22 19.31 49.99 -5.84
CA SER A 22 19.54 48.64 -5.32
C SER A 22 18.28 48.03 -4.71
N ASN A 23 17.87 46.87 -5.20
CA ASN A 23 16.71 46.08 -4.78
C ASN A 23 16.82 45.50 -3.35
N ARG A 24 17.80 45.92 -2.54
CA ARG A 24 18.06 45.35 -1.21
C ARG A 24 16.84 45.41 -0.29
N GLY A 25 16.10 46.52 -0.29
CA GLY A 25 14.87 46.65 0.52
C GLY A 25 13.73 45.75 0.05
N ARG A 26 13.58 45.54 -1.26
CA ARG A 26 12.56 44.66 -1.84
C ARG A 26 12.89 43.19 -1.57
N ASN A 27 14.16 42.80 -1.66
CA ASN A 27 14.59 41.44 -1.39
C ASN A 27 14.43 41.09 0.10
N LEU A 28 14.66 42.04 1.01
CA LEU A 28 14.39 41.90 2.44
C LEU A 28 12.89 41.72 2.73
N LEU A 29 12.04 42.50 2.06
CA LEU A 29 10.58 42.36 2.19
C LEU A 29 10.10 41.00 1.69
N ILE A 30 10.60 40.54 0.54
CA ILE A 30 10.27 39.22 -0.01
C ILE A 30 10.73 38.11 0.95
N ALA A 31 11.95 38.20 1.49
CA ALA A 31 12.45 37.22 2.45
C ALA A 31 11.58 37.18 3.73
N ALA A 32 11.16 38.33 4.24
CA ALA A 32 10.28 38.40 5.41
C ALA A 32 8.91 37.77 5.14
N VAL A 33 8.30 38.03 3.98
CA VAL A 33 7.02 37.42 3.59
C VAL A 33 7.15 35.91 3.43
N VAL A 34 8.22 35.43 2.79
CA VAL A 34 8.48 33.99 2.65
C VAL A 34 8.65 33.33 4.02
N LEU A 35 9.33 33.98 4.96
CA LEU A 35 9.52 33.44 6.31
C LEU A 35 8.20 33.36 7.08
N VAL A 36 7.32 34.35 6.93
CA VAL A 36 5.97 34.32 7.51
C VAL A 36 5.13 33.20 6.88
N LEU A 37 5.22 32.99 5.56
CA LEU A 37 4.51 31.91 4.88
C LEU A 37 5.01 30.53 5.31
N ILE A 38 6.33 30.35 5.43
CA ILE A 38 6.93 29.12 5.93
C ILE A 38 6.52 28.86 7.38
N SER A 39 6.56 29.87 8.24
CA SER A 39 6.13 29.76 9.64
C SER A 39 4.64 29.42 9.76
N SER A 40 3.80 30.05 8.95
CA SER A 40 2.35 29.76 8.89
C SER A 40 2.08 28.34 8.35
N PHE A 41 2.85 27.88 7.37
CA PHE A 41 2.75 26.53 6.82
C PHE A 41 3.17 25.49 7.87
N LEU A 42 4.32 25.69 8.53
CA LEU A 42 4.81 24.83 9.61
C LEU A 42 3.83 24.81 10.80
N PHE A 43 3.20 25.94 11.13
CA PHE A 43 2.20 26.00 12.19
C PHE A 43 0.90 25.27 11.82
N TYR A 44 0.48 25.38 10.55
CA TYR A 44 -0.66 24.64 10.03
C TYR A 44 -0.39 23.13 10.05
N THR A 45 0.74 22.67 9.51
CA THR A 45 1.11 21.25 9.50
C THR A 45 1.30 20.71 10.91
N TYR A 46 1.90 21.48 11.82
CA TYR A 46 2.00 21.11 13.24
C TYR A 46 0.63 20.91 13.90
N ARG A 47 -0.43 21.59 13.46
CA ARG A 47 -1.77 21.42 14.01
C ARG A 47 -2.56 20.28 13.39
N THR A 48 -2.30 19.93 12.14
CA THR A 48 -3.12 18.97 11.39
C THR A 48 -2.49 17.59 11.21
N ASP A 49 -1.18 17.47 11.38
CA ASP A 49 -0.39 16.28 11.05
C ASP A 49 0.37 15.77 12.29
N GLU A 50 -0.03 14.60 12.80
CA GLU A 50 0.55 13.99 14.00
C GLU A 50 1.97 13.45 13.77
N ASP A 51 2.30 13.03 12.54
CA ASP A 51 3.64 12.55 12.19
C ASP A 51 4.65 13.71 12.15
N PHE A 52 4.21 14.88 11.67
CA PHE A 52 5.01 16.09 11.73
C PHE A 52 5.29 16.54 13.18
N GLN A 53 4.32 16.38 14.11
CA GLN A 53 4.56 16.63 15.53
C GLN A 53 5.63 15.71 16.11
N ARG A 54 5.60 14.41 15.77
CA ARG A 54 6.62 13.44 16.22
C ARG A 54 8.00 13.78 15.66
N ALA A 55 8.10 14.18 14.40
CA ALA A 55 9.36 14.60 13.77
C ALA A 55 9.93 15.89 14.41
N VAL A 56 9.09 16.85 14.76
CA VAL A 56 9.53 18.06 15.47
C VAL A 56 10.02 17.72 16.88
N GLN A 57 9.32 16.83 17.61
CA GLN A 57 9.74 16.40 18.94
C GLN A 57 11.05 15.61 18.91
N SER A 58 11.25 14.72 17.94
CA SER A 58 12.49 13.97 17.76
C SER A 58 13.66 14.88 17.34
N LEU A 59 13.40 15.94 16.58
CA LEU A 59 14.41 16.94 16.27
C LEU A 59 14.80 17.74 17.53
N LEU A 60 13.82 18.09 18.37
CA LEU A 60 14.06 18.85 19.61
C LEU A 60 14.81 18.04 20.69
N THR A 61 14.71 16.70 20.69
CA THR A 61 15.50 15.86 21.61
C THR A 61 16.98 15.83 21.24
N VAL A 62 17.32 15.94 19.94
CA VAL A 62 18.72 16.05 19.46
C VAL A 62 19.36 17.37 19.91
N PHE A 63 18.59 18.43 20.11
CA PHE A 63 19.09 19.73 20.56
C PHE A 63 19.01 19.94 22.08
N ARG A 64 18.66 18.92 22.88
CA ARG A 64 18.66 18.99 24.34
C ARG A 64 20.07 18.67 24.88
N PRO A 65 20.84 19.63 25.41
CA PRO A 65 22.14 19.33 25.98
C PRO A 65 21.92 18.67 27.34
N GLY A 66 22.33 17.40 27.50
CA GLY A 66 22.53 16.81 28.83
C GLY A 66 21.76 15.53 29.20
N ALA A 67 21.43 14.64 28.25
CA ALA A 67 21.07 13.26 28.61
C ALA A 67 22.25 12.33 28.27
N ARG A 68 22.97 11.86 29.29
CA ARG A 68 23.97 10.79 29.14
C ARG A 68 23.24 9.48 28.81
N PRO A 69 23.78 8.62 27.93
CA PRO A 69 23.33 7.24 27.84
C PRO A 69 23.72 6.50 29.13
N ASP A 70 22.76 5.86 29.80
CA ASP A 70 23.04 4.87 30.84
C ASP A 70 23.66 3.61 30.18
N PRO A 71 24.61 2.92 30.84
CA PRO A 71 25.33 1.80 30.24
C PRO A 71 24.47 0.53 30.19
N SER A 72 24.62 -0.22 29.10
CA SER A 72 24.02 -1.55 28.88
C SER A 72 24.45 -2.56 29.97
N PRO A 73 23.56 -3.50 30.34
CA PRO A 73 23.93 -4.61 31.23
C PRO A 73 24.79 -5.65 30.48
N GLU A 74 25.91 -6.02 31.10
CA GLU A 74 26.81 -7.08 30.65
C GLU A 74 26.17 -8.49 30.72
N PRO A 75 26.57 -9.44 29.86
CA PRO A 75 26.16 -10.83 29.96
C PRO A 75 26.97 -11.60 31.04
N PRO A 76 26.36 -12.56 31.76
CA PRO A 76 27.07 -13.37 32.76
C PRO A 76 28.01 -14.43 32.13
N PRO A 77 29.04 -14.89 32.89
CA PRO A 77 30.18 -15.63 32.36
C PRO A 77 29.94 -17.12 32.09
N LEU A 78 30.72 -17.63 31.11
CA LEU A 78 30.82 -19.02 30.67
C LEU A 78 31.46 -19.94 31.74
N ILE A 79 30.83 -21.09 32.00
CA ILE A 79 31.44 -22.23 32.71
C ILE A 79 31.80 -23.30 31.66
N PRO A 80 33.03 -23.85 31.64
CA PRO A 80 33.36 -24.94 30.72
C PRO A 80 32.94 -26.27 31.34
N SER A 81 32.20 -27.09 30.59
CA SER A 81 32.06 -28.51 30.87
C SER A 81 32.49 -29.31 29.64
N SER A 82 33.63 -29.95 29.81
CA SER A 82 34.24 -30.97 28.96
C SER A 82 33.39 -32.23 28.89
N GLY A 83 33.32 -32.84 27.70
CA GLY A 83 32.82 -34.20 27.50
C GLY A 83 32.66 -34.56 26.02
N THR A 84 33.57 -35.39 25.51
CA THR A 84 33.55 -36.09 24.20
C THR A 84 33.91 -37.56 24.52
N PRO A 85 33.70 -38.57 23.65
CA PRO A 85 32.79 -38.80 22.51
C PRO A 85 31.91 -40.06 22.70
N GLU A 86 30.98 -40.34 21.77
CA GLU A 86 30.86 -41.63 21.04
C GLU A 86 29.47 -41.79 20.39
N GLY A 87 29.43 -42.44 19.23
CA GLY A 87 28.23 -43.08 18.71
C GLY A 87 27.93 -42.76 17.25
N GLY A 88 28.56 -43.50 16.33
CA GLY A 88 28.23 -43.48 14.91
C GLY A 88 26.85 -44.08 14.61
N GLY A 89 26.24 -43.58 13.54
CA GLY A 89 25.03 -44.12 12.92
C GLY A 89 24.88 -43.56 11.50
N GLU A 90 25.11 -44.43 10.53
CA GLU A 90 25.07 -44.24 9.08
C GLU A 90 23.62 -44.07 8.55
N PRO A 91 23.38 -43.35 7.43
CA PRO A 91 22.04 -42.91 7.01
C PRO A 91 21.30 -43.95 6.15
N PRO A 92 19.95 -43.98 6.15
CA PRO A 92 19.19 -44.68 5.12
C PRO A 92 18.89 -43.77 3.90
N PRO A 93 18.52 -44.36 2.75
CA PRO A 93 18.83 -43.86 1.42
C PRO A 93 17.75 -42.96 0.80
N ALA A 94 18.19 -42.18 -0.19
CA ALA A 94 17.38 -41.30 -1.03
C ALA A 94 16.49 -42.09 -2.00
N GLU A 95 15.19 -41.82 -1.95
CA GLU A 95 14.20 -42.19 -2.97
C GLU A 95 13.34 -40.96 -3.31
N GLY A 96 13.21 -40.67 -4.60
CA GLY A 96 12.13 -39.86 -5.18
C GLY A 96 12.30 -38.34 -5.12
N ALA A 97 12.98 -37.76 -6.12
CA ALA A 97 12.83 -36.35 -6.42
C ALA A 97 11.45 -36.09 -7.06
N GLU A 98 10.43 -35.95 -6.24
CA GLU A 98 9.18 -35.31 -6.62
C GLU A 98 9.40 -33.79 -6.53
N GLN A 99 9.22 -33.11 -7.66
CA GLN A 99 9.30 -31.66 -7.75
C GLN A 99 8.30 -31.05 -6.75
N PRO A 100 8.70 -30.16 -5.82
CA PRO A 100 7.78 -29.62 -4.84
C PRO A 100 6.67 -28.88 -5.58
N ALA A 101 5.42 -29.28 -5.33
CA ALA A 101 4.27 -28.47 -5.67
C ALA A 101 4.50 -27.04 -5.14
N PRO A 102 4.08 -25.98 -5.86
CA PRO A 102 4.20 -24.62 -5.37
C PRO A 102 3.61 -24.56 -3.94
N PRO A 103 4.27 -23.89 -2.98
CA PRO A 103 3.79 -23.84 -1.62
C PRO A 103 2.35 -23.33 -1.61
N SER A 104 1.47 -24.14 -1.00
CA SER A 104 0.09 -23.79 -0.67
C SER A 104 0.07 -22.38 -0.08
N GLY A 105 -0.68 -21.47 -0.70
CA GLY A 105 -0.50 -20.04 -0.50
C GLY A 105 -0.63 -19.56 0.94
N ALA A 106 -0.08 -18.37 1.21
CA ALA A 106 -0.17 -17.54 2.42
C ALA A 106 -0.64 -18.19 3.74
N GLU A 107 -0.09 -19.35 4.11
CA GLU A 107 -0.23 -19.88 5.45
C GLU A 107 0.93 -19.39 6.32
N GLY A 108 0.74 -18.30 7.08
CA GLY A 108 1.70 -17.89 8.12
C GLY A 108 1.86 -16.40 8.37
N ARG A 109 2.78 -16.04 9.27
CA ARG A 109 3.16 -14.66 9.63
C ARG A 109 3.98 -14.05 8.50
N LEU A 110 3.51 -12.95 7.93
CA LEU A 110 4.23 -12.23 6.87
C LEU A 110 5.02 -11.05 7.45
N LEU A 111 6.21 -10.81 6.92
CA LEU A 111 6.98 -9.60 7.19
C LEU A 111 6.86 -8.63 6.02
N TYR A 112 6.47 -7.38 6.30
CA TYR A 112 6.45 -6.34 5.28
C TYR A 112 7.87 -5.89 4.94
N CYS A 113 8.18 -5.84 3.64
CA CYS A 113 9.43 -5.29 3.13
C CYS A 113 9.15 -4.16 2.15
N SER A 114 9.73 -3.00 2.41
CA SER A 114 9.62 -1.84 1.51
C SER A 114 10.44 -2.05 0.23
N PRO A 115 10.11 -1.37 -0.89
CA PRO A 115 10.90 -1.47 -2.11
C PRO A 115 12.40 -1.19 -1.91
N ALA A 116 12.75 -0.25 -1.03
CA ALA A 116 14.14 0.06 -0.70
C ALA A 116 14.88 -1.12 -0.03
N GLN A 117 14.19 -1.91 0.81
CA GLN A 117 14.76 -3.11 1.43
C GLN A 117 14.93 -4.25 0.41
N LEU A 118 14.15 -4.24 -0.67
CA LEU A 118 14.22 -5.22 -1.77
C LEU A 118 15.30 -4.90 -2.81
N ALA A 119 16.10 -3.84 -2.60
CA ALA A 119 17.32 -3.59 -3.38
C ALA A 119 18.34 -4.73 -3.20
N ASP A 120 18.34 -5.39 -2.04
CA ASP A 120 19.06 -6.64 -1.77
C ASP A 120 18.06 -7.74 -1.34
N PRO A 121 17.49 -8.48 -2.31
CA PRO A 121 16.46 -9.48 -2.01
C PRO A 121 16.98 -10.64 -1.15
N ASP A 122 18.26 -10.99 -1.25
CA ASP A 122 18.89 -12.02 -0.43
C ASP A 122 18.96 -11.62 1.04
N ALA A 123 19.29 -10.35 1.32
CA ALA A 123 19.26 -9.82 2.68
C ALA A 123 17.83 -9.79 3.25
N ALA A 124 16.85 -9.36 2.45
CA ALA A 124 15.44 -9.32 2.87
C ALA A 124 14.92 -10.72 3.23
N VAL A 125 15.15 -11.72 2.36
CA VAL A 125 14.73 -13.11 2.60
C VAL A 125 15.45 -13.71 3.81
N ARG A 126 16.73 -13.42 4.01
CA ARG A 126 17.46 -13.86 5.21
C ARG A 126 16.84 -13.29 6.48
N TRP A 127 16.53 -11.99 6.47
CA TRP A 127 15.92 -11.31 7.62
C TRP A 127 14.56 -11.92 8.00
N VAL A 128 13.73 -12.26 7.02
CA VAL A 128 12.43 -12.93 7.23
C VAL A 128 12.62 -14.28 7.93
N ARG A 129 13.58 -15.08 7.45
CA ARG A 129 13.90 -16.39 8.04
C ARG A 129 14.43 -16.29 9.47
N GLU A 130 15.39 -15.40 9.70
CA GLU A 130 15.99 -15.17 11.02
C GLU A 130 14.96 -14.65 12.03
N SER A 131 13.96 -13.90 11.54
CA SER A 131 12.87 -13.36 12.36
C SER A 131 11.72 -14.35 12.58
N GLY A 132 11.79 -15.56 11.99
CA GLY A 132 10.77 -16.61 12.15
C GLY A 132 9.42 -16.27 11.53
N TYR A 133 9.42 -15.52 10.42
CA TYR A 133 8.23 -15.28 9.59
C TYR A 133 8.15 -16.32 8.46
N ASP A 134 6.93 -16.62 8.03
CA ASP A 134 6.59 -17.64 7.03
C ASP A 134 6.57 -17.08 5.60
N GLY A 135 6.70 -15.76 5.44
CA GLY A 135 6.69 -15.12 4.13
C GLY A 135 6.89 -13.62 4.15
N LEU A 136 6.83 -13.04 2.94
CA LEU A 136 7.00 -11.62 2.70
C LEU A 136 5.69 -10.99 2.24
N LEU A 137 5.43 -9.77 2.70
CA LEU A 137 4.47 -8.85 2.11
C LEU A 137 5.25 -7.72 1.42
N VAL A 138 5.04 -7.55 0.12
CA VAL A 138 5.75 -6.53 -0.67
C VAL A 138 4.76 -5.66 -1.44
N ASP A 139 5.13 -4.42 -1.72
CA ASP A 139 4.33 -3.56 -2.59
C ASP A 139 4.47 -3.99 -4.06
N LEU A 140 3.35 -4.26 -4.71
CA LEU A 140 3.26 -4.37 -6.16
C LEU A 140 2.94 -3.01 -6.78
N LYS A 141 1.88 -2.37 -6.26
CA LYS A 141 1.49 -1.00 -6.59
C LYS A 141 1.14 -0.26 -5.31
N GLN A 142 1.81 0.86 -5.08
CA GLN A 142 1.64 1.70 -3.90
C GLN A 142 0.39 2.58 -4.04
N THR A 143 -0.13 3.05 -2.91
CA THR A 143 -1.15 4.11 -2.89
C THR A 143 -0.61 5.34 -3.63
N GLY A 144 -1.39 5.85 -4.57
CA GLY A 144 -0.96 6.88 -5.51
C GLY A 144 -0.59 6.33 -6.88
N GLY A 145 -0.36 5.03 -7.04
CA GLY A 145 -0.24 4.40 -8.37
C GLY A 145 1.18 4.06 -8.83
N SER A 146 2.21 4.33 -8.01
CA SER A 146 3.59 3.91 -8.32
C SER A 146 3.70 2.38 -8.29
N ILE A 147 4.17 1.76 -9.36
CA ILE A 147 4.43 0.32 -9.46
C ILE A 147 5.85 0.07 -8.93
N ALA A 148 5.95 -0.78 -7.91
CA ALA A 148 7.20 -0.98 -7.16
C ALA A 148 8.09 -2.10 -7.74
N TYR A 149 7.62 -2.84 -8.75
CA TYR A 149 8.40 -3.88 -9.43
C TYR A 149 8.60 -3.57 -10.92
N ARG A 150 9.57 -4.23 -11.54
CA ARG A 150 9.89 -4.09 -12.96
C ARG A 150 8.84 -4.79 -13.83
N SER A 151 7.69 -4.14 -13.97
CA SER A 151 6.60 -4.59 -14.86
C SER A 151 7.07 -4.65 -16.31
N GLN A 152 6.60 -5.66 -17.04
CA GLN A 152 6.86 -5.91 -18.46
C GLN A 152 5.64 -5.57 -19.34
N LEU A 153 4.56 -5.06 -18.73
CA LEU A 153 3.35 -4.66 -19.43
C LEU A 153 3.63 -3.55 -20.45
N GLN A 154 3.16 -3.74 -21.68
CA GLN A 154 3.20 -2.74 -22.75
C GLN A 154 2.01 -1.76 -22.68
N ASN A 155 1.46 -1.55 -21.49
CA ASN A 155 0.39 -0.60 -21.25
C ASN A 155 0.97 0.77 -20.88
N ASP A 156 0.51 1.84 -21.54
CA ASP A 156 1.05 3.20 -21.33
C ASP A 156 0.99 3.66 -19.86
N ALA A 157 -0.07 3.32 -19.12
CA ALA A 157 -0.16 3.66 -17.70
C ALA A 157 0.84 2.88 -16.85
N ALA A 158 1.02 1.59 -17.12
CA ALA A 158 2.03 0.78 -16.43
C ALA A 158 3.44 1.33 -16.69
N LEU A 159 3.80 1.59 -17.96
CA LEU A 159 5.12 2.10 -18.36
C LEU A 159 5.48 3.42 -17.66
N GLN A 160 4.50 4.28 -17.42
CA GLN A 160 4.71 5.56 -16.73
C GLN A 160 4.65 5.46 -15.20
N ALA A 161 4.09 4.38 -14.67
CA ALA A 161 3.91 4.16 -13.24
C ALA A 161 5.06 3.38 -12.59
N VAL A 162 5.91 2.68 -13.35
CA VAL A 162 7.07 1.95 -12.80
C VAL A 162 8.03 2.89 -12.08
N SER A 163 8.28 2.60 -10.81
CA SER A 163 9.22 3.33 -9.97
C SER A 163 10.66 3.20 -10.50
N PRO A 164 11.49 4.25 -10.41
CA PRO A 164 12.92 4.15 -10.68
C PRO A 164 13.64 3.13 -9.78
N GLU A 165 13.11 2.88 -8.59
CA GLU A 165 13.63 1.92 -7.61
C GLU A 165 12.97 0.53 -7.72
N ALA A 166 12.35 0.25 -8.87
CA ALA A 166 11.62 -0.99 -9.08
C ALA A 166 12.49 -2.25 -8.90
N TYR A 167 12.04 -3.15 -8.04
CA TYR A 167 12.70 -4.44 -7.78
C TYR A 167 12.29 -5.51 -8.79
N ASP A 168 13.05 -6.60 -8.85
CA ASP A 168 12.75 -7.75 -9.71
C ASP A 168 11.81 -8.73 -8.98
N LEU A 169 10.52 -8.67 -9.29
CA LEU A 169 9.50 -9.48 -8.63
C LEU A 169 9.67 -10.98 -8.91
N ALA A 170 10.03 -11.35 -10.14
CA ALA A 170 10.21 -12.76 -10.53
C ALA A 170 11.43 -13.37 -9.83
N ALA A 171 12.54 -12.62 -9.73
CA ALA A 171 13.72 -13.04 -8.98
C ALA A 171 13.41 -13.19 -7.48
N LEU A 172 12.68 -12.24 -6.89
CA LEU A 172 12.25 -12.32 -5.49
C LEU A 172 11.35 -13.53 -5.25
N ALA A 173 10.36 -13.77 -6.12
CA ALA A 173 9.48 -14.93 -6.03
C ALA A 173 10.24 -16.26 -6.12
N ALA A 174 11.23 -16.35 -7.02
CA ALA A 174 12.10 -17.51 -7.12
C ALA A 174 12.92 -17.75 -5.84
N LEU A 175 13.46 -16.67 -5.26
CA LEU A 175 14.20 -16.71 -4.01
C LEU A 175 13.33 -17.17 -2.83
N CYS A 176 12.13 -16.58 -2.68
CA CYS A 176 11.18 -17.00 -1.64
C CYS A 176 10.81 -18.48 -1.77
N ARG A 177 10.51 -18.93 -2.99
CA ARG A 177 10.17 -20.34 -3.27
C ARG A 177 11.31 -21.29 -2.92
N ALA A 178 12.55 -20.94 -3.27
CA ALA A 178 13.73 -21.75 -2.94
C ALA A 178 13.95 -21.88 -1.42
N GLN A 179 13.42 -20.95 -0.64
CA GLN A 179 13.52 -20.93 0.82
C GLN A 179 12.23 -21.40 1.52
N GLY A 180 11.21 -21.85 0.77
CA GLY A 180 9.92 -22.27 1.32
C GLY A 180 9.09 -21.14 1.94
N LEU A 181 9.34 -19.88 1.55
CA LEU A 181 8.61 -18.71 2.02
C LEU A 181 7.47 -18.36 1.07
N SER A 182 6.34 -17.91 1.62
CA SER A 182 5.25 -17.32 0.83
C SER A 182 5.59 -15.89 0.40
N LEU A 183 5.12 -15.48 -0.79
CA LEU A 183 5.26 -14.12 -1.28
C LEU A 183 3.88 -13.54 -1.57
N VAL A 184 3.50 -12.54 -0.79
CA VAL A 184 2.23 -11.83 -0.91
C VAL A 184 2.49 -10.43 -1.44
N GLY A 185 1.76 -10.05 -2.49
CA GLY A 185 1.88 -8.76 -3.13
C GLY A 185 0.73 -7.82 -2.78
N ARG A 186 1.03 -6.66 -2.19
CA ARG A 186 0.05 -5.59 -1.93
C ARG A 186 -0.15 -4.73 -3.17
N LEU A 187 -1.37 -4.67 -3.68
CA LEU A 187 -1.75 -3.89 -4.85
C LEU A 187 -2.83 -2.87 -4.47
N SER A 188 -2.46 -1.60 -4.40
CA SER A 188 -3.42 -0.50 -4.30
C SER A 188 -4.24 -0.43 -5.59
N THR A 189 -5.55 -0.45 -5.49
CA THR A 189 -6.45 -0.50 -6.66
C THR A 189 -6.77 0.89 -7.18
N PHE A 190 -7.83 1.53 -6.69
CA PHE A 190 -8.42 2.72 -7.31
C PHE A 190 -7.76 4.05 -6.88
N ALA A 191 -6.96 4.05 -5.82
CA ALA A 191 -6.15 5.19 -5.39
C ALA A 191 -4.89 5.33 -6.28
N ASP A 192 -5.07 5.86 -7.48
CA ASP A 192 -4.04 6.00 -8.50
C ASP A 192 -4.13 7.35 -9.23
N HIS A 193 -3.10 8.18 -9.07
CA HIS A 193 -3.06 9.51 -9.70
C HIS A 193 -2.28 9.53 -11.03
N ILE A 194 -1.56 8.45 -11.34
CA ILE A 194 -0.67 8.33 -12.50
C ILE A 194 -1.42 7.74 -13.70
N ALA A 195 -2.08 6.60 -13.50
CA ALA A 195 -2.74 5.84 -14.56
C ALA A 195 -3.82 6.65 -15.30
N PRO A 196 -4.67 7.46 -14.64
CA PRO A 196 -5.64 8.32 -15.34
C PRO A 196 -5.07 9.28 -16.38
N GLY A 197 -3.79 9.67 -16.26
CA GLY A 197 -3.12 10.54 -17.24
C GLY A 197 -2.72 9.82 -18.53
N HIS A 198 -2.59 8.50 -18.50
CA HIS A 198 -2.00 7.69 -19.57
C HIS A 198 -2.96 6.61 -20.08
N GLN A 199 -3.95 6.20 -19.28
CA GLN A 199 -5.04 5.30 -19.66
C GLN A 199 -6.33 6.11 -19.86
N ARG A 200 -6.64 6.47 -21.11
CA ARG A 200 -7.82 7.30 -21.42
C ARG A 200 -9.12 6.64 -20.96
N GLY A 201 -10.02 7.43 -20.39
CA GLY A 201 -11.32 6.94 -19.94
C GLY A 201 -11.25 6.03 -18.72
N SER A 202 -10.17 6.06 -17.94
CA SER A 202 -10.06 5.31 -16.68
C SER A 202 -10.38 6.15 -15.44
N ALA A 203 -10.26 7.49 -15.53
CA ALA A 203 -10.38 8.41 -14.39
C ALA A 203 -11.82 8.51 -13.86
N VAL A 204 -12.01 8.71 -12.56
CA VAL A 204 -13.28 9.27 -12.02
C VAL A 204 -13.50 10.65 -12.64
N THR A 205 -14.72 10.95 -13.07
CA THR A 205 -15.03 12.21 -13.79
C THR A 205 -16.15 12.99 -13.13
N VAL A 206 -16.10 14.32 -13.28
CA VAL A 206 -17.25 15.18 -13.03
C VAL A 206 -18.20 15.18 -14.23
N ALA A 207 -19.39 15.78 -14.09
CA ALA A 207 -20.42 15.79 -15.15
C ALA A 207 -19.94 16.36 -16.51
N SER A 208 -18.94 17.24 -16.53
CA SER A 208 -18.35 17.76 -17.77
C SER A 208 -17.40 16.79 -18.49
N GLY A 209 -17.13 15.61 -17.91
CA GLY A 209 -16.18 14.61 -18.44
C GLY A 209 -14.72 14.86 -18.05
N VAL A 210 -14.43 15.94 -17.32
CA VAL A 210 -13.08 16.21 -16.77
C VAL A 210 -12.79 15.28 -15.60
N ALA A 211 -11.54 14.85 -15.45
CA ALA A 211 -11.10 14.06 -14.31
C ALA A 211 -11.40 14.78 -12.99
N PHE A 212 -12.06 14.09 -12.07
CA PHE A 212 -12.27 14.57 -10.72
C PHE A 212 -10.93 14.62 -9.97
N LEU A 213 -10.75 15.69 -9.20
CA LEU A 213 -9.63 15.86 -8.28
C LEU A 213 -10.19 15.90 -6.86
N ASP A 214 -9.59 15.10 -5.99
CA ASP A 214 -9.94 15.10 -4.57
C ASP A 214 -9.38 16.33 -3.84
N GLY A 215 -9.51 16.35 -2.50
CA GLY A 215 -9.01 17.45 -1.67
C GLY A 215 -7.49 17.67 -1.73
N ASN A 216 -6.74 16.67 -2.19
CA ASN A 216 -5.27 16.68 -2.33
C ASN A 216 -4.83 16.89 -3.79
N TYR A 217 -5.77 17.26 -4.68
CA TYR A 217 -5.53 17.41 -6.12
C TYR A 217 -5.08 16.11 -6.81
N GLN A 218 -5.43 14.96 -6.25
CA GLN A 218 -5.11 13.66 -6.84
C GLN A 218 -6.28 13.15 -7.68
N ARG A 219 -5.92 12.46 -8.77
CA ARG A 219 -6.87 11.69 -9.58
C ARG A 219 -7.04 10.30 -8.96
N SER A 220 -8.12 9.64 -9.34
CA SER A 220 -8.40 8.25 -8.99
C SER A 220 -8.92 7.50 -10.21
N LEU A 221 -8.72 6.19 -10.22
CA LEU A 221 -9.35 5.29 -11.18
C LEU A 221 -10.83 5.11 -10.81
N ASP A 222 -11.69 5.00 -11.83
CA ASP A 222 -13.12 4.82 -11.67
C ASP A 222 -13.47 3.32 -11.67
N PRO A 223 -14.00 2.77 -10.57
CA PRO A 223 -14.39 1.36 -10.50
C PRO A 223 -15.41 0.94 -11.57
N TYR A 224 -16.18 1.87 -12.14
CA TYR A 224 -17.16 1.57 -13.19
C TYR A 224 -16.56 1.53 -14.61
N LYS A 225 -15.33 2.02 -14.82
CA LYS A 225 -14.77 2.19 -16.16
C LYS A 225 -13.91 1.01 -16.56
N ALA A 226 -14.28 0.35 -17.65
CA ALA A 226 -13.53 -0.80 -18.18
C ALA A 226 -12.02 -0.52 -18.36
N PRO A 227 -11.57 0.64 -18.89
CA PRO A 227 -10.14 0.92 -18.99
C PRO A 227 -9.38 0.91 -17.65
N ALA A 228 -10.04 1.22 -16.53
CA ALA A 228 -9.44 1.12 -15.19
C ALA A 228 -9.34 -0.33 -14.73
N LEU A 229 -10.40 -1.11 -14.94
CA LEU A 229 -10.45 -2.53 -14.58
C LEU A 229 -9.46 -3.36 -15.40
N ASP A 230 -9.36 -3.10 -16.71
CA ASP A 230 -8.42 -3.77 -17.61
C ASP A 230 -6.98 -3.52 -17.18
N TYR A 231 -6.65 -2.28 -16.78
CA TYR A 231 -5.32 -1.94 -16.27
C TYR A 231 -4.98 -2.71 -14.98
N LEU A 232 -5.89 -2.74 -14.00
CA LEU A 232 -5.68 -3.49 -12.76
C LEU A 232 -5.62 -5.00 -13.00
N ALA A 233 -6.44 -5.52 -13.91
CA ALA A 233 -6.44 -6.92 -14.32
C ALA A 233 -5.09 -7.34 -14.92
N LEU A 234 -4.51 -6.51 -15.81
CA LEU A 234 -3.19 -6.75 -16.38
C LEU A 234 -2.10 -6.83 -15.31
N LEU A 235 -2.12 -5.93 -14.32
CA LEU A 235 -1.15 -5.93 -13.23
C LEU A 235 -1.29 -7.16 -12.31
N VAL A 236 -2.53 -7.56 -12.02
CA VAL A 236 -2.82 -8.72 -11.19
C VAL A 236 -2.38 -10.02 -11.90
N GLU A 237 -2.71 -10.15 -13.18
CA GLU A 237 -2.33 -11.29 -14.02
C GLU A 237 -0.80 -11.40 -14.16
N GLU A 238 -0.12 -10.27 -14.38
CA GLU A 238 1.35 -10.22 -14.44
C GLU A 238 2.00 -10.62 -13.11
N ALA A 239 1.57 -10.03 -11.99
CA ALA A 239 2.15 -10.33 -10.69
C ALA A 239 1.96 -11.80 -10.29
N ALA A 240 0.79 -12.37 -10.59
CA ALA A 240 0.52 -13.78 -10.42
C ALA A 240 1.47 -14.64 -11.29
N GLY A 241 1.60 -14.31 -12.57
CA GLY A 241 2.52 -14.99 -13.50
C GLY A 241 4.00 -14.90 -13.10
N MET A 242 4.40 -13.87 -12.35
CA MET A 242 5.75 -13.74 -11.79
C MET A 242 5.98 -14.54 -10.50
N GLY A 243 4.95 -15.19 -9.96
CA GLY A 243 5.06 -16.15 -8.86
C GLY A 243 4.68 -15.61 -7.49
N VAL A 244 3.90 -14.53 -7.42
CA VAL A 244 3.18 -14.11 -6.21
C VAL A 244 2.09 -15.13 -5.90
N SER A 245 2.01 -15.64 -4.67
CA SER A 245 1.01 -16.64 -4.29
C SER A 245 -0.35 -16.03 -3.95
N ASP A 246 -0.34 -14.83 -3.38
CA ASP A 246 -1.53 -14.12 -2.92
C ASP A 246 -1.39 -12.62 -3.19
N ILE A 247 -2.43 -12.01 -3.75
CA ILE A 247 -2.46 -10.58 -4.05
C ILE A 247 -3.45 -9.91 -3.10
N LEU A 248 -2.92 -9.08 -2.21
CA LEU A 248 -3.69 -8.27 -1.29
C LEU A 248 -4.12 -6.96 -1.97
N LEU A 249 -5.39 -6.86 -2.32
CA LEU A 249 -5.99 -5.65 -2.88
C LEU A 249 -6.27 -4.64 -1.76
N THR A 250 -5.65 -3.47 -1.84
CA THR A 250 -5.91 -2.32 -0.96
C THR A 250 -6.55 -1.17 -1.74
N ASP A 251 -7.02 -0.14 -1.02
CA ASP A 251 -7.65 1.03 -1.61
C ASP A 251 -8.84 0.70 -2.55
N LEU A 252 -9.53 -0.40 -2.26
CA LEU A 252 -10.69 -0.87 -3.01
C LEU A 252 -11.92 -0.04 -2.60
N GLN A 253 -11.98 1.19 -3.11
CA GLN A 253 -12.98 2.17 -2.72
C GLN A 253 -13.22 3.23 -3.80
N PHE A 254 -14.38 3.87 -3.72
CA PHE A 254 -14.66 5.12 -4.40
C PHE A 254 -14.03 6.31 -3.65
N PRO A 255 -13.81 7.46 -4.32
CA PRO A 255 -13.51 8.72 -3.65
C PRO A 255 -14.49 9.01 -2.51
N HIS A 256 -13.95 9.22 -1.32
CA HIS A 256 -14.70 9.40 -0.07
C HIS A 256 -14.42 10.75 0.60
N TYR A 257 -13.57 11.60 0.01
CA TYR A 257 -13.29 12.96 0.46
C TYR A 257 -13.16 13.92 -0.72
N GLY A 258 -13.22 15.23 -0.43
CA GLY A 258 -13.28 16.28 -1.45
C GLY A 258 -14.72 16.63 -1.84
N LYS A 259 -14.90 17.26 -3.00
CA LYS A 259 -16.23 17.72 -3.46
C LYS A 259 -16.98 16.59 -4.19
N LEU A 260 -17.35 15.55 -3.44
CA LEU A 260 -17.97 14.34 -3.98
C LEU A 260 -19.24 14.59 -4.80
N SER A 261 -19.99 15.65 -4.49
CA SER A 261 -21.20 16.05 -5.23
C SER A 261 -20.94 16.45 -6.69
N LEU A 262 -19.69 16.71 -7.07
CA LEU A 262 -19.32 17.01 -8.45
C LEU A 262 -19.14 15.74 -9.30
N ILE A 263 -18.93 14.59 -8.66
CA ILE A 263 -18.63 13.34 -9.35
C ILE A 263 -19.89 12.86 -10.08
N SER A 264 -19.71 12.43 -11.32
CA SER A 264 -20.75 11.81 -12.13
C SER A 264 -20.32 10.38 -12.48
N TYR A 265 -20.94 9.41 -11.81
CA TYR A 265 -20.81 8.01 -12.14
C TYR A 265 -21.85 7.63 -13.20
N GLY A 266 -21.43 6.82 -14.18
CA GLY A 266 -22.31 6.28 -15.23
C GLY A 266 -22.71 4.83 -15.02
N GLY A 267 -22.49 4.26 -13.83
CA GLY A 267 -22.70 2.85 -13.56
C GLY A 267 -24.13 2.48 -13.18
N GLU A 268 -24.55 1.28 -13.57
CA GLU A 268 -25.88 0.73 -13.24
C GLU A 268 -25.91 0.03 -11.86
N ARG A 269 -24.78 -0.53 -11.42
CA ARG A 269 -24.65 -1.19 -10.11
C ARG A 269 -24.54 -0.18 -8.99
N SER A 270 -25.01 -0.56 -7.81
CA SER A 270 -24.66 0.16 -6.58
C SER A 270 -23.13 0.17 -6.40
N LYS A 271 -22.58 1.15 -5.67
CA LYS A 271 -21.13 1.20 -5.40
C LYS A 271 -20.61 -0.10 -4.74
N PRO A 272 -21.27 -0.65 -3.69
CA PRO A 272 -20.89 -1.93 -3.11
C PRO A 272 -20.85 -3.08 -4.11
N ASP A 273 -21.92 -3.24 -4.91
CA ASP A 273 -22.00 -4.32 -5.90
C ASP A 273 -20.93 -4.17 -6.98
N GLN A 274 -20.59 -2.93 -7.35
CA GLN A 274 -19.50 -2.68 -8.28
C GLN A 274 -18.15 -3.08 -7.69
N LEU A 275 -17.86 -2.77 -6.43
CA LEU A 275 -16.60 -3.20 -5.81
C LEU A 275 -16.51 -4.72 -5.68
N LEU A 276 -17.63 -5.40 -5.35
CA LEU A 276 -17.68 -6.87 -5.33
C LEU A 276 -17.44 -7.47 -6.72
N TYR A 277 -17.99 -6.86 -7.77
CA TYR A 277 -17.68 -7.23 -9.15
C TYR A 277 -16.20 -7.00 -9.52
N CYS A 278 -15.61 -5.89 -9.06
CA CYS A 278 -14.19 -5.64 -9.27
C CYS A 278 -13.33 -6.71 -8.58
N ILE A 279 -13.68 -7.11 -7.35
CA ILE A 279 -13.00 -8.21 -6.65
C ILE A 279 -13.09 -9.49 -7.46
N SER A 280 -14.30 -9.90 -7.89
CA SER A 280 -14.45 -11.16 -8.64
C SER A 280 -13.64 -11.16 -9.94
N LEU A 281 -13.67 -10.05 -10.69
CA LEU A 281 -12.88 -9.89 -11.92
C LEU A 281 -11.37 -10.03 -11.65
N LEU A 282 -10.85 -9.37 -10.62
CA LEU A 282 -9.43 -9.44 -10.29
C LEU A 282 -9.05 -10.82 -9.74
N THR A 283 -9.93 -11.50 -9.00
CA THR A 283 -9.74 -12.89 -8.57
C THR A 283 -9.63 -13.85 -9.76
N GLU A 284 -10.53 -13.74 -10.75
CA GLU A 284 -10.46 -14.55 -11.97
C GLU A 284 -9.15 -14.33 -12.73
N ARG A 285 -8.65 -13.09 -12.76
CA ARG A 285 -7.39 -12.73 -13.42
C ARG A 285 -6.16 -13.23 -12.67
N ALA A 286 -6.15 -13.14 -11.35
CA ALA A 286 -5.08 -13.68 -10.51
C ALA A 286 -4.96 -15.20 -10.67
N ALA A 287 -6.10 -15.89 -10.77
CA ALA A 287 -6.15 -17.34 -10.89
C ALA A 287 -5.49 -17.87 -12.18
N ILE A 288 -5.41 -17.07 -13.25
CA ILE A 288 -4.68 -17.42 -14.48
C ILE A 288 -3.20 -17.69 -14.18
N GLY A 289 -2.60 -16.88 -13.30
CA GLY A 289 -1.22 -17.07 -12.83
C GLY A 289 -1.09 -17.92 -11.56
N GLY A 290 -2.18 -18.52 -11.08
CA GLY A 290 -2.20 -19.36 -9.88
C GLY A 290 -2.14 -18.60 -8.55
N ALA A 291 -2.38 -17.28 -8.57
CA ALA A 291 -2.45 -16.48 -7.34
C ALA A 291 -3.88 -16.40 -6.80
N ARG A 292 -4.01 -16.33 -5.48
CA ARG A 292 -5.26 -15.99 -4.80
C ARG A 292 -5.39 -14.48 -4.61
N VAL A 293 -6.59 -14.01 -4.32
CA VAL A 293 -6.86 -12.61 -4.03
C VAL A 293 -7.44 -12.48 -2.64
N SER A 294 -6.85 -11.55 -1.89
CA SER A 294 -7.30 -11.14 -0.58
C SER A 294 -7.62 -9.65 -0.59
N VAL A 295 -8.60 -9.21 0.18
CA VAL A 295 -9.01 -7.80 0.21
C VAL A 295 -8.67 -7.19 1.56
N GLY A 296 -7.99 -6.04 1.56
CA GLY A 296 -7.74 -5.21 2.74
C GLY A 296 -8.76 -4.08 2.82
N LEU A 297 -9.53 -4.04 3.91
CA LEU A 297 -10.49 -2.98 4.21
C LEU A 297 -10.04 -2.17 5.43
N PRO A 298 -10.19 -0.84 5.42
CA PRO A 298 -9.85 -0.02 6.58
C PRO A 298 -10.88 -0.20 7.69
N LEU A 299 -10.48 -0.07 8.96
CA LEU A 299 -11.37 -0.26 10.11
C LEU A 299 -12.62 0.63 10.07
N ARG A 300 -12.47 1.87 9.59
CA ARG A 300 -13.58 2.81 9.36
C ARG A 300 -14.67 2.29 8.41
N ALA A 301 -14.37 1.35 7.52
CA ALA A 301 -15.39 0.69 6.70
C ALA A 301 -16.40 -0.11 7.56
N PHE A 302 -15.96 -0.60 8.72
CA PHE A 302 -16.76 -1.38 9.65
C PHE A 302 -17.43 -0.51 10.72
N THR A 303 -16.83 0.62 11.09
CA THR A 303 -17.26 1.44 12.24
C THR A 303 -17.93 2.76 11.87
N ASP A 304 -17.69 3.32 10.67
CA ASP A 304 -18.24 4.59 10.22
C ASP A 304 -19.14 4.38 8.98
N SER A 305 -20.44 4.62 9.17
CA SER A 305 -21.43 4.43 8.11
C SER A 305 -21.40 5.47 7.01
N ALA A 306 -21.09 6.72 7.33
CA ALA A 306 -20.94 7.76 6.34
C ALA A 306 -19.72 7.48 5.46
N TYR A 307 -18.61 7.05 6.08
CA TYR A 307 -17.43 6.61 5.35
C TYR A 307 -17.73 5.43 4.43
N ALA A 308 -18.33 4.36 4.96
CA ALA A 308 -18.61 3.14 4.19
C ALA A 308 -19.54 3.42 3.01
N GLU A 309 -20.55 4.28 3.18
CA GLU A 309 -21.44 4.70 2.09
C GLU A 309 -20.70 5.50 1.02
N ALA A 310 -19.88 6.48 1.42
CA ALA A 310 -19.11 7.30 0.48
C ALA A 310 -18.11 6.46 -0.33
N ALA A 311 -17.35 5.59 0.37
CA ALA A 311 -16.34 4.69 -0.19
C ALA A 311 -16.93 3.51 -0.97
N GLY A 312 -18.23 3.23 -0.84
CA GLY A 312 -18.89 2.07 -1.45
C GLY A 312 -18.64 0.75 -0.72
N GLN A 313 -18.20 0.78 0.53
CA GLN A 313 -17.79 -0.37 1.33
C GLN A 313 -18.86 -0.81 2.34
N THR A 314 -20.14 -0.52 2.12
CA THR A 314 -21.22 -0.86 3.09
C THR A 314 -21.39 -2.37 3.33
N PHE A 315 -20.92 -3.23 2.42
CA PHE A 315 -20.84 -4.67 2.64
C PHE A 315 -19.93 -5.04 3.83
N ALA A 316 -18.96 -4.19 4.20
CA ALA A 316 -18.12 -4.38 5.37
C ALA A 316 -18.93 -4.40 6.68
N GLN A 317 -19.99 -3.58 6.76
CA GLN A 317 -20.86 -3.55 7.95
C GLN A 317 -21.69 -4.81 8.11
N GLN A 318 -22.12 -5.40 6.98
CA GLN A 318 -22.81 -6.69 6.99
C GLN A 318 -21.88 -7.81 7.47
N LEU A 319 -20.60 -7.73 7.08
CA LEU A 319 -19.56 -8.61 7.60
C LEU A 319 -19.33 -8.39 9.10
N THR A 320 -19.35 -7.15 9.61
CA THR A 320 -19.29 -6.87 11.06
C THR A 320 -20.38 -7.61 11.80
N CYS A 321 -21.63 -7.55 11.33
CA CYS A 321 -22.73 -8.27 11.99
C CYS A 321 -22.45 -9.78 12.04
N ALA A 322 -21.92 -10.37 10.96
CA ALA A 322 -21.54 -11.78 10.93
C ALA A 322 -20.31 -12.09 11.81
N LEU A 323 -19.32 -11.19 11.87
CA LEU A 323 -18.11 -11.30 12.69
C LEU A 323 -18.42 -11.14 14.18
N ALA A 324 -19.27 -10.19 14.57
CA ALA A 324 -19.71 -9.99 15.96
C ALA A 324 -20.57 -11.16 16.46
N VAL A 325 -21.34 -11.80 15.59
CA VAL A 325 -22.02 -13.07 15.93
C VAL A 325 -21.00 -14.20 16.19
N ARG A 326 -19.82 -14.14 15.56
CA ARG A 326 -18.75 -15.15 15.71
C ARG A 326 -17.74 -14.83 16.82
N LEU A 327 -17.47 -13.55 17.10
CA LEU A 327 -16.57 -13.08 18.15
C LEU A 327 -17.41 -12.84 19.42
N GLN A 328 -17.13 -13.58 20.50
CA GLN A 328 -17.81 -13.35 21.77
C GLN A 328 -17.42 -11.98 22.36
N SER A 329 -18.34 -11.36 23.11
CA SER A 329 -18.24 -9.97 23.63
C SER A 329 -17.00 -9.66 24.49
N SER A 330 -16.20 -10.65 24.86
CA SER A 330 -14.95 -10.49 25.61
C SER A 330 -13.72 -10.16 24.74
N ASP A 331 -13.81 -10.27 23.40
CA ASP A 331 -12.72 -9.94 22.48
C ASP A 331 -12.57 -8.41 22.32
N PRO A 332 -11.37 -7.82 22.51
CA PRO A 332 -11.13 -6.40 22.27
C PRO A 332 -11.59 -5.91 20.90
N LEU A 333 -11.44 -6.73 19.85
CA LEU A 333 -11.87 -6.39 18.50
C LEU A 333 -13.39 -6.44 18.35
N ALA A 334 -14.05 -7.38 19.05
CA ALA A 334 -15.52 -7.40 19.13
C ALA A 334 -16.07 -6.16 19.83
N GLN A 335 -15.40 -5.68 20.89
CA GLN A 335 -15.83 -4.49 21.64
C GLN A 335 -15.62 -3.19 20.84
N VAL A 336 -14.57 -3.10 20.02
CA VAL A 336 -14.38 -1.99 19.07
C VAL A 336 -15.43 -2.03 17.96
N LEU A 337 -15.69 -3.21 17.38
CA LEU A 337 -16.71 -3.39 16.34
C LEU A 337 -18.14 -3.18 16.87
N ALA A 338 -18.40 -3.48 18.14
CA ALA A 338 -19.68 -3.22 18.82
C ALA A 338 -19.85 -1.77 19.30
N GLY A 339 -18.83 -0.91 19.14
CA GLY A 339 -18.86 0.48 19.59
C GLY A 339 -18.74 0.66 21.11
N GLU A 340 -18.32 -0.38 21.84
CA GLU A 340 -18.18 -0.38 23.30
C GLU A 340 -16.84 0.18 23.79
N ARG A 341 -15.86 0.35 22.89
CA ARG A 341 -14.57 0.99 23.17
C ARG A 341 -14.23 2.09 22.16
N PRO A 342 -13.73 3.27 22.60
CA PRO A 342 -13.20 4.28 21.70
C PRO A 342 -11.89 3.84 21.05
N MET A 343 -11.65 4.33 19.84
CA MET A 343 -10.48 4.03 19.02
C MET A 343 -9.22 4.69 19.60
N GLU A 344 -8.25 3.89 20.05
CA GLU A 344 -6.89 4.40 20.33
C GLU A 344 -6.11 4.47 19.01
N ALA A 345 -5.41 5.60 18.76
CA ALA A 345 -4.68 5.91 17.52
C ALA A 345 -3.53 4.94 17.15
N SER A 346 -3.33 3.87 17.94
CA SER A 346 -2.28 2.86 17.77
C SER A 346 -2.72 1.65 16.92
N LEU A 347 -3.95 1.63 16.40
CA LEU A 347 -4.58 0.45 15.77
C LEU A 347 -4.79 0.55 14.25
N GLU A 348 -4.03 1.39 13.54
CA GLU A 348 -4.04 1.40 12.06
C GLU A 348 -2.90 0.56 11.45
N PRO A 349 -3.13 -0.28 10.41
CA PRO A 349 -4.36 -0.83 9.86
C PRO A 349 -4.57 -2.30 10.30
N LEU A 350 -5.71 -2.57 10.94
CA LEU A 350 -6.26 -3.93 11.04
C LEU A 350 -6.80 -4.35 9.67
N MET A 351 -6.15 -5.31 8.99
CA MET A 351 -6.62 -5.83 7.70
C MET A 351 -7.38 -7.14 7.89
N LEU A 352 -8.70 -7.09 7.72
CA LEU A 352 -9.56 -8.26 7.63
C LEU A 352 -9.45 -8.87 6.24
N LEU A 353 -9.01 -10.13 6.17
CA LEU A 353 -8.69 -10.84 4.94
C LEU A 353 -9.91 -11.68 4.55
N LEU A 354 -10.55 -11.33 3.43
CA LEU A 354 -11.66 -12.10 2.85
C LEU A 354 -11.10 -12.96 1.71
N ASP A 355 -11.03 -14.27 1.91
CA ASP A 355 -10.61 -15.22 0.87
C ASP A 355 -11.80 -15.83 0.11
N SER A 356 -11.58 -16.03 -1.19
CA SER A 356 -12.45 -16.72 -2.13
C SER A 356 -12.38 -18.25 -1.96
N PHE A 357 -13.54 -18.91 -1.93
CA PHE A 357 -13.73 -20.35 -1.67
C PHE A 357 -13.41 -21.25 -2.87
N ALA A 358 -12.62 -22.31 -2.64
CA ALA A 358 -12.89 -23.68 -3.09
C ALA A 358 -11.96 -24.68 -2.35
N ASP A 359 -12.59 -25.72 -1.78
CA ASP A 359 -12.10 -26.99 -1.25
C ASP A 359 -11.00 -27.04 -0.16
N ALA A 360 -11.51 -27.00 1.09
CA ALA A 360 -10.96 -27.36 2.42
C ALA A 360 -9.61 -26.76 2.83
N PRO A 361 -9.50 -25.98 3.94
CA PRO A 361 -9.78 -26.45 5.32
C PRO A 361 -10.32 -25.38 6.29
N LEU A 362 -10.76 -25.78 7.50
CA LEU A 362 -10.84 -24.87 8.65
C LEU A 362 -10.65 -25.65 9.95
N THR A 363 -9.51 -25.46 10.65
CA THR A 363 -9.36 -25.98 12.02
C THR A 363 -9.16 -24.86 13.03
N LEU A 364 -10.29 -24.53 13.64
CA LEU A 364 -10.52 -24.01 14.99
C LEU A 364 -11.98 -24.44 15.15
N SER A 365 -12.12 -25.61 15.77
CA SER A 365 -13.31 -26.45 15.81
C SER A 365 -14.26 -25.97 16.91
N LEU A 366 -15.57 -26.07 16.69
CA LEU A 366 -16.54 -26.58 17.68
C LEU A 366 -17.87 -26.91 16.97
N THR A 367 -18.36 -28.11 17.27
CA THR A 367 -19.43 -28.85 16.59
C THR A 367 -20.83 -28.58 17.15
N ALA A 368 -21.74 -28.22 16.22
CA ALA A 368 -23.18 -28.50 16.04
C ALA A 368 -24.18 -28.67 17.21
N ASP A 369 -25.34 -28.01 17.06
CA ASP A 369 -26.69 -28.62 17.15
C ASP A 369 -27.57 -28.09 15.97
N PRO A 370 -28.39 -28.91 15.28
CA PRO A 370 -28.60 -28.82 13.82
C PRO A 370 -30.01 -28.39 13.35
N ALA A 371 -30.56 -27.27 13.83
CA ALA A 371 -31.92 -26.82 13.43
C ALA A 371 -32.02 -25.47 12.68
N PHE A 372 -30.93 -24.76 12.42
CA PHE A 372 -30.99 -23.37 11.90
C PHE A 372 -30.21 -23.12 10.60
N ALA A 373 -30.19 -24.10 9.68
CA ALA A 373 -29.27 -24.09 8.54
C ALA A 373 -29.75 -23.44 7.22
N GLN A 374 -31.04 -23.33 6.87
CA GLN A 374 -31.33 -23.61 5.45
C GLN A 374 -31.39 -22.51 4.37
N THR A 375 -31.04 -21.22 4.56
CA THR A 375 -31.26 -20.26 3.43
C THR A 375 -30.21 -19.16 3.17
N VAL A 376 -29.27 -18.88 4.08
CA VAL A 376 -28.31 -17.77 3.86
C VAL A 376 -26.83 -18.20 3.99
N PHE A 377 -26.57 -19.43 4.44
CA PHE A 377 -25.28 -19.76 5.06
C PHE A 377 -24.54 -20.98 4.52
N GLU A 378 -25.01 -21.65 3.46
CA GLU A 378 -24.38 -22.90 3.00
C GLU A 378 -23.05 -22.73 2.23
N ALA A 379 -22.46 -21.53 2.09
CA ALA A 379 -21.31 -21.35 1.18
C ALA A 379 -20.01 -20.70 1.72
N SER A 380 -19.89 -20.23 2.97
CA SER A 380 -18.81 -19.25 3.27
C SER A 380 -18.00 -19.41 4.58
N GLY A 381 -17.48 -20.62 4.87
CA GLY A 381 -16.54 -20.86 5.97
C GLY A 381 -15.15 -20.18 5.86
N ALA A 382 -15.00 -18.95 6.38
CA ALA A 382 -13.73 -18.18 6.34
C ALA A 382 -12.95 -18.12 7.68
N LYS A 383 -11.60 -18.12 7.62
CA LYS A 383 -10.65 -17.66 8.68
C LYS A 383 -9.37 -17.06 8.08
N ARG A 384 -9.08 -15.77 8.31
CA ARG A 384 -7.78 -15.22 8.80
C ARG A 384 -7.73 -13.68 8.75
N LEU A 385 -6.82 -13.08 9.51
CA LEU A 385 -6.69 -11.65 9.77
C LEU A 385 -5.20 -11.25 9.65
N LEU A 386 -4.91 -10.20 8.86
CA LEU A 386 -3.57 -9.62 8.68
C LEU A 386 -3.43 -8.40 9.60
N LEU A 387 -2.43 -8.45 10.48
CA LEU A 387 -2.03 -7.31 11.31
C LEU A 387 -0.68 -6.81 10.80
N SER A 388 -0.67 -5.62 10.19
CA SER A 388 0.55 -4.92 9.82
C SER A 388 0.68 -3.71 10.73
N ILE A 389 1.38 -3.81 11.85
CA ILE A 389 1.65 -2.64 12.71
C ILE A 389 2.84 -1.88 12.09
N PRO A 390 2.67 -0.62 11.64
CA PRO A 390 3.81 0.21 11.29
C PRO A 390 4.62 0.50 12.56
N GLN A 391 5.94 0.27 12.51
CA GLN A 391 6.88 0.64 13.57
C GLN A 391 7.13 2.15 13.58
#